data_AF-A0A660N2G3-F1
#
_entry.id   AF-A0A660N2G3-F1
#
_cell.length_a   1.000
_cell.length_b   1.000
_cell.length_c   1.000
_cell.angle_alpha   90.00
_cell.angle_beta   90.00
_cell.angle_gamma   90.00
#
_symmetry.space_group_name_H-M   'P 1'
#
loop_
_entity.id
_entity.type
_entity.pdbx_description
1 polymer ?
#
loop_
_entity_poly.entity_id
_entity_poly.type
_entity_poly.pdbx_seq_one_letter_code
_entity_poly.pdbx_strand_id
1 'polypeptide(L)'
;HADMHPGNILVAPDGRYIALDFGIVGSLTEYDKRYLAINFLAFFNRDYHRVATAHIESGWAPADTCAEDLEAAVRTVCEPIFNKPLAEISFGIVLMRLFETSRRFHVEIQPQLVLLQKTLLNIEGLGRQLDPQLDLWQTARPFLVKWMDSQIGVRALWRNLKNEAPDWAEILPSLPRKISSLVDEKRRHEMRDAYAHLIATQRRQNFWLAVIALILLVSILLK
;
A
#
# COMPACT_ATOMS: atom_id res chain seq x y z
N HIS A 1 20.92 2.76 11.78
CA HIS A 1 22.02 3.70 12.06
C HIS A 1 21.94 4.80 11.02
N ALA A 2 21.60 6.04 11.40
CA ALA A 2 21.31 7.09 10.43
C ALA A 2 22.54 7.93 10.04
N ASP A 3 23.70 7.72 10.68
CA ASP A 3 24.93 8.48 10.37
C ASP A 3 26.14 7.59 10.03
N MET A 4 26.04 6.85 8.93
CA MET A 4 27.08 5.89 8.49
C MET A 4 28.24 6.58 7.75
N HIS A 5 28.94 7.52 8.41
CA HIS A 5 30.10 8.21 7.86
C HIS A 5 31.41 7.42 8.07
N PRO A 6 32.47 7.62 7.26
CA PRO A 6 33.71 6.84 7.34
C PRO A 6 34.37 6.79 8.72
N GLY A 7 34.35 7.90 9.47
CA GLY A 7 34.86 7.94 10.85
C GLY A 7 34.14 7.05 11.87
N ASN A 8 32.95 6.53 11.56
CA ASN A 8 32.14 5.69 12.44
C ASN A 8 32.17 4.20 12.05
N ILE A 9 32.98 3.84 11.06
CA ILE A 9 33.06 2.49 10.48
C ILE A 9 34.51 2.02 10.49
N LEU A 10 34.78 0.89 11.11
CA LEU A 10 36.04 0.16 10.99
C LEU A 10 35.80 -1.22 10.38
N VAL A 11 36.81 -1.71 9.66
CA VAL A 11 36.85 -3.09 9.16
C VAL A 11 37.98 -3.80 9.87
N ALA A 12 37.66 -4.86 10.60
CA ALA A 12 38.67 -5.69 11.24
C ALA A 12 39.48 -6.46 10.17
N PRO A 13 40.71 -6.89 10.47
CA PRO A 13 41.54 -7.67 9.54
C PRO A 13 40.88 -8.98 9.06
N ASP A 14 39.92 -9.50 9.82
CA ASP A 14 39.11 -10.69 9.48
C ASP A 14 37.85 -10.35 8.66
N GLY A 15 37.68 -9.10 8.24
CA GLY A 15 36.57 -8.62 7.43
C GLY A 15 35.31 -8.27 8.22
N ARG A 16 35.33 -8.31 9.56
CA ARG A 16 34.16 -7.87 10.35
C ARG A 16 33.94 -6.37 10.27
N TYR A 17 32.68 -5.99 10.04
CA TYR A 17 32.21 -4.61 10.13
C TYR A 17 32.03 -4.19 11.60
N ILE A 18 32.64 -3.07 11.98
CA ILE A 18 32.57 -2.50 13.34
C ILE A 18 31.97 -1.09 13.22
N ALA A 19 30.81 -0.87 13.85
CA ALA A 19 30.22 0.46 14.02
C ALA A 19 30.66 1.07 15.36
N LEU A 20 31.14 2.31 15.33
CA LEU A 20 31.67 2.99 16.52
C LEU A 20 30.65 3.92 17.20
N ASP A 21 29.80 4.55 16.40
CA ASP A 21 28.79 5.50 16.89
C ASP A 21 27.40 4.86 16.82
N PHE A 22 26.50 5.32 17.69
CA PHE A 22 25.07 5.01 17.70
C PHE A 22 24.23 6.23 18.13
N GLY A 23 24.79 7.45 18.04
CA GLY A 23 24.16 8.68 18.49
C GLY A 23 22.91 9.07 17.68
N ILE A 24 22.82 8.66 16.42
CA ILE A 24 21.64 8.88 15.57
C ILE A 24 21.09 7.53 15.09
N VAL A 25 20.07 7.03 15.80
CA VAL A 25 19.36 5.79 15.47
C VAL A 25 17.86 6.06 15.44
N GLY A 26 17.22 5.73 14.31
CA GLY A 26 15.76 5.71 14.19
C GLY A 26 15.22 4.29 14.34
N SER A 27 13.99 4.17 14.85
CA SER A 27 13.21 2.94 14.83
C SER A 27 12.26 2.93 13.63
N LEU A 28 12.08 1.76 13.02
CA LEU A 28 11.08 1.53 11.98
C LEU A 28 10.03 0.57 12.52
N THR A 29 8.75 0.89 12.33
CA THR A 29 7.66 -0.03 12.69
C THR A 29 7.64 -1.23 11.74
N GLU A 30 6.95 -2.31 12.11
CA GLU A 30 6.78 -3.47 11.21
C GLU A 30 6.02 -3.10 9.93
N TYR A 31 5.11 -2.12 10.02
CA TYR A 31 4.43 -1.55 8.85
C TYR A 31 5.43 -0.88 7.90
N ASP A 32 6.29 0.00 8.43
CA ASP A 32 7.30 0.70 7.63
C ASP A 32 8.28 -0.27 6.97
N LYS A 33 8.72 -1.30 7.71
CA LYS A 33 9.61 -2.34 7.17
C LYS A 33 8.96 -3.10 6.02
N ARG A 34 7.68 -3.49 6.17
CA ARG A 34 6.94 -4.19 5.11
C ARG A 34 6.73 -3.31 3.89
N TYR A 35 6.37 -2.04 4.10
CA TYR A 35 6.24 -1.05 3.04
C TYR A 35 7.54 -0.88 2.26
N LEU A 36 8.66 -0.66 2.96
CA LEU A 36 9.98 -0.57 2.36
C LEU A 36 10.35 -1.85 1.58
N ALA A 37 10.08 -3.03 2.14
CA ALA A 37 10.36 -4.31 1.48
C ALA A 37 9.60 -4.48 0.16
N ILE A 38 8.32 -4.11 0.12
CA ILE A 38 7.49 -4.16 -1.10
C ILE A 38 8.02 -3.20 -2.15
N ASN A 39 8.30 -1.96 -1.75
CA ASN A 39 8.80 -0.93 -2.67
C ASN A 39 10.18 -1.27 -3.22
N PHE A 40 11.10 -1.74 -2.38
CA PHE A 40 12.40 -2.21 -2.84
C PHE A 40 12.27 -3.39 -3.79
N LEU A 41 11.40 -4.37 -3.51
CA LEU A 41 11.22 -5.50 -4.42
C LEU A 41 10.74 -5.05 -5.80
N ALA A 42 9.71 -4.23 -5.83
CA ALA A 42 9.10 -3.80 -7.07
C ALA A 42 10.08 -2.95 -7.90
N PHE A 43 10.88 -2.11 -7.25
CA PHE A 43 12.03 -1.45 -7.89
C PHE A 43 13.06 -2.48 -8.40
N PHE A 44 13.50 -3.45 -7.58
CA PHE A 44 14.55 -4.43 -7.93
C PHE A 44 14.18 -5.34 -9.10
N ASN A 45 12.90 -5.68 -9.21
CA ASN A 45 12.37 -6.50 -10.29
C ASN A 45 12.02 -5.70 -11.54
N ARG A 46 12.25 -4.38 -11.54
CA ARG A 46 11.85 -3.45 -12.61
C ARG A 46 10.36 -3.50 -12.91
N ASP A 47 9.56 -3.85 -11.89
CA ASP A 47 8.11 -3.91 -11.97
C ASP A 47 7.51 -2.55 -11.58
N TYR A 48 7.83 -1.54 -12.40
CA TYR A 48 7.42 -0.15 -12.16
C TYR A 48 5.89 0.00 -12.26
N HIS A 49 5.23 -0.82 -13.08
CA HIS A 49 3.77 -0.85 -13.18
C HIS A 49 3.16 -1.25 -11.83
N ARG A 50 3.66 -2.33 -11.19
CA ARG A 50 3.19 -2.74 -9.87
C ARG A 50 3.48 -1.70 -8.80
N VAL A 51 4.62 -0.99 -8.86
CA VAL A 51 4.89 0.16 -7.98
C VAL A 51 3.80 1.22 -8.12
N ALA A 52 3.53 1.68 -9.35
CA ALA A 52 2.57 2.74 -9.61
C ALA A 52 1.16 2.34 -9.14
N THR A 53 0.71 1.15 -9.53
CA THR A 53 -0.61 0.64 -9.16
C THR A 53 -0.75 0.50 -7.63
N ALA A 54 0.28 -0.02 -6.96
CA ALA A 54 0.26 -0.20 -5.51
C ALA A 54 0.14 1.14 -4.77
N HIS A 55 0.82 2.20 -5.23
CA HIS A 55 0.71 3.53 -4.61
C HIS A 55 -0.69 4.14 -4.77
N ILE A 56 -1.35 3.88 -5.90
CA ILE A 56 -2.73 4.33 -6.15
C ILE A 56 -3.72 3.51 -5.29
N GLU A 57 -3.62 2.17 -5.33
CA GLU A 57 -4.51 1.26 -4.58
C GLU A 57 -4.44 1.47 -3.06
N SER A 58 -3.27 1.84 -2.55
CA SER A 58 -3.06 2.10 -1.13
C SER A 58 -3.42 3.52 -0.68
N GLY A 59 -3.85 4.39 -1.60
CA GLY A 59 -4.24 5.78 -1.33
C GLY A 59 -3.07 6.73 -1.08
N TRP A 60 -1.84 6.31 -1.42
CA TRP A 60 -0.65 7.17 -1.29
C TRP A 60 -0.52 8.13 -2.46
N ALA A 61 -0.98 7.72 -3.64
CA ALA A 61 -1.21 8.58 -4.78
C ALA A 61 -2.71 8.90 -4.90
N PRO A 62 -3.08 10.08 -5.42
CA PRO A 62 -4.47 10.40 -5.73
C PRO A 62 -5.11 9.35 -6.65
N ALA A 63 -6.40 9.03 -6.42
CA ALA A 63 -7.12 7.99 -7.17
C ALA A 63 -7.31 8.32 -8.66
N ASP A 64 -7.19 9.59 -9.04
CA ASP A 64 -7.23 10.10 -10.41
C ASP A 64 -5.86 10.05 -11.11
N THR A 65 -4.81 9.58 -10.42
CA THR A 65 -3.47 9.42 -11.00
C THR A 65 -3.47 8.35 -12.10
N CYS A 66 -3.01 8.71 -13.29
CA CYS A 66 -2.73 7.77 -14.38
C CYS A 66 -1.55 6.85 -14.00
N ALA A 67 -1.81 5.54 -13.93
CA ALA A 67 -0.81 4.56 -13.51
C ALA A 67 0.36 4.49 -14.50
N GLU A 68 0.08 4.62 -15.80
CA GLU A 68 1.05 4.60 -16.88
C GLU A 68 1.99 5.81 -16.83
N ASP A 69 1.47 6.99 -16.48
CA ASP A 69 2.28 8.20 -16.35
C ASP A 69 3.21 8.12 -15.14
N LEU A 70 2.70 7.62 -14.01
CA LEU A 70 3.50 7.41 -12.80
C LEU A 70 4.58 6.34 -13.05
N GLU A 71 4.21 5.24 -13.71
CA GLU A 71 5.15 4.20 -14.13
C GLU A 71 6.28 4.77 -15.00
N ALA A 72 5.93 5.52 -16.05
CA ALA A 72 6.90 6.10 -16.98
C ALA A 72 7.86 7.06 -16.26
N ALA A 73 7.34 7.85 -15.33
CA ALA A 73 8.16 8.76 -14.53
C ALA A 73 9.14 8.02 -13.62
N VAL A 74 8.67 7.00 -12.88
CA VAL A 74 9.52 6.15 -12.05
C VAL A 74 10.58 5.44 -12.90
N ARG A 75 10.18 4.82 -14.02
CA ARG A 75 11.09 4.14 -14.95
C ARG A 75 12.19 5.07 -15.47
N THR A 76 11.84 6.32 -15.82
CA THR A 76 12.79 7.32 -16.32
C THR A 76 13.88 7.65 -15.29
N VAL A 77 13.54 7.61 -14.00
CA VAL A 77 14.50 7.86 -12.92
C VAL A 77 15.34 6.63 -12.59
N CYS A 78 14.74 5.44 -12.60
CA CYS A 78 15.36 4.20 -12.14
C CYS A 78 16.22 3.51 -13.20
N GLU A 79 15.76 3.40 -14.45
CA GLU A 79 16.42 2.59 -15.47
C GLU A 79 17.88 3.02 -15.78
N PRO A 80 18.23 4.32 -15.82
CA PRO A 80 19.59 4.75 -16.17
C PRO A 80 20.71 4.33 -15.20
N ILE A 81 20.37 3.90 -13.99
CA ILE A 81 21.35 3.49 -12.97
C ILE A 81 21.52 1.98 -12.83
N PHE A 82 20.66 1.19 -13.46
CA PHE A 82 20.79 -0.27 -13.42
C PHE A 82 22.04 -0.75 -14.16
N ASN A 83 22.68 -1.78 -13.60
CA ASN A 83 23.87 -2.44 -14.16
C ASN A 83 25.05 -1.49 -14.42
N LYS A 84 25.13 -0.39 -13.69
CA LYS A 84 26.24 0.57 -13.75
C LYS A 84 27.08 0.49 -12.48
N PRO A 85 28.41 0.67 -12.60
CA PRO A 85 29.29 0.71 -11.44
C PRO A 85 29.00 1.95 -10.58
N LEU A 86 29.30 1.85 -9.29
CA LEU A 86 29.11 2.93 -8.33
C LEU A 86 29.79 4.26 -8.73
N ALA A 87 30.90 4.18 -9.46
CA ALA A 87 31.61 5.33 -10.01
C ALA A 87 30.78 6.15 -11.02
N GLU A 88 29.80 5.53 -11.70
CA GLU A 88 29.02 6.13 -12.79
C GLU A 88 27.61 6.57 -12.38
N ILE A 89 27.18 6.24 -11.15
CA ILE A 89 25.83 6.52 -10.65
C ILE A 89 25.89 7.43 -9.44
N SER A 90 24.93 8.34 -9.32
CA SER A 90 24.72 9.12 -8.10
C SER A 90 23.38 8.77 -7.48
N PHE A 91 23.40 8.04 -6.36
CA PHE A 91 22.20 7.67 -5.61
C PHE A 91 21.52 8.91 -5.04
N GLY A 92 22.29 9.90 -4.60
CA GLY A 92 21.73 11.19 -4.16
C GLY A 92 20.84 11.83 -5.21
N ILE A 93 21.30 11.89 -6.48
CA ILE A 93 20.53 12.47 -7.60
C ILE A 93 19.31 11.61 -7.92
N VAL A 94 19.44 10.29 -7.94
CA VAL A 94 18.31 9.38 -8.20
C VAL A 94 17.22 9.55 -7.14
N LEU A 95 17.60 9.57 -5.86
CA LEU A 95 16.64 9.72 -4.76
C LEU A 95 15.97 11.09 -4.80
N MET A 96 16.71 12.16 -5.15
CA MET A 96 16.13 13.49 -5.37
C MET A 96 15.10 13.49 -6.50
N ARG A 97 15.43 12.87 -7.64
CA ARG A 97 14.51 12.75 -8.79
C ARG A 97 13.28 11.91 -8.47
N LEU A 98 13.43 10.86 -7.65
CA LEU A 98 12.30 10.07 -7.16
C LEU A 98 11.38 10.92 -6.28
N PHE A 99 11.92 11.71 -5.34
CA PHE A 99 11.10 12.60 -4.53
C PHE A 99 10.43 13.72 -5.34
N GLU A 100 11.13 14.29 -6.34
CA GLU A 100 10.53 15.24 -7.28
C GLU A 100 9.37 14.62 -8.06
N THR A 101 9.56 13.39 -8.53
CA THR A 101 8.53 12.61 -9.22
C THR A 101 7.34 12.36 -8.27
N SER A 102 7.59 11.85 -7.06
CA SER A 102 6.56 11.64 -6.04
C SER A 102 5.79 12.93 -5.75
N ARG A 103 6.46 14.09 -5.60
CA ARG A 103 5.78 15.38 -5.41
C ARG A 103 4.91 15.78 -6.60
N ARG A 104 5.40 15.57 -7.83
CA ARG A 104 4.64 15.87 -9.07
C ARG A 104 3.34 15.08 -9.15
N PHE A 105 3.36 13.83 -8.68
CA PHE A 105 2.20 12.95 -8.63
C PHE A 105 1.43 13.04 -7.30
N HIS A 106 1.72 14.05 -6.46
CA HIS A 106 1.10 14.25 -5.14
C HIS A 106 1.14 13.00 -4.25
N VAL A 107 2.18 12.17 -4.41
CA VAL A 107 2.40 11.02 -3.55
C VAL A 107 2.83 11.52 -2.18
N GLU A 108 2.19 11.05 -1.10
CA GLU A 108 2.59 11.40 0.25
C GLU A 108 4.00 10.89 0.57
N ILE A 109 4.97 11.81 0.63
CA ILE A 109 6.34 11.48 1.02
C ILE A 109 6.46 11.70 2.53
N GLN A 110 6.82 10.65 3.26
CA GLN A 110 7.13 10.81 4.68
C GLN A 110 8.45 11.58 4.86
N PRO A 111 8.49 12.67 5.65
CA PRO A 111 9.69 13.49 5.86
C PRO A 111 10.90 12.70 6.38
N GLN A 112 10.65 11.62 7.14
CA GLN A 112 11.68 10.72 7.66
C GLN A 112 12.48 9.99 6.58
N LEU A 113 11.95 9.85 5.36
CA LEU A 113 12.65 9.25 4.24
C LEU A 113 13.63 10.23 3.57
N VAL A 114 13.45 11.55 3.74
CA VAL A 114 14.41 12.57 3.28
C VAL A 114 15.70 12.50 4.10
N LEU A 115 15.61 12.19 5.39
CA LEU A 115 16.76 12.04 6.29
C LEU A 115 17.72 10.91 5.87
N LEU A 116 17.23 9.89 5.14
CA LEU A 116 18.06 8.82 4.58
C LEU A 116 18.99 9.31 3.45
N GLN A 117 18.75 10.48 2.87
CA GLN A 117 19.59 11.04 1.81
C GLN A 117 21.04 11.22 2.25
N LYS A 118 21.26 11.84 3.43
CA LYS A 118 22.61 12.09 3.95
C LYS A 118 23.36 10.78 4.20
N THR A 119 22.66 9.79 4.76
CA THR A 119 23.22 8.46 4.99
C THR A 119 23.60 7.78 3.68
N LEU A 120 22.72 7.80 2.67
CA LEU A 120 22.98 7.18 1.37
C LEU A 120 24.12 7.87 0.62
N LEU A 121 24.22 9.21 0.69
CA LEU A 121 25.35 9.97 0.13
C LEU A 121 26.69 9.61 0.79
N ASN A 122 26.71 9.47 2.12
CA ASN A 122 27.92 9.05 2.84
C ASN A 122 28.33 7.62 2.47
N ILE A 123 27.36 6.70 2.36
CA ILE A 123 27.61 5.31 1.95
C ILE A 123 28.08 5.24 0.49
N GLU A 124 27.50 6.04 -0.41
CA GLU A 124 27.94 6.14 -1.81
C GLU A 124 29.40 6.62 -1.89
N GLY A 125 29.75 7.67 -1.13
CA GLY A 125 31.11 8.18 -1.07
C GLY A 125 32.11 7.15 -0.58
N LEU A 126 31.78 6.45 0.51
CA LEU A 126 32.60 5.36 1.06
C LEU A 126 32.71 4.19 0.08
N GLY A 127 31.60 3.77 -0.53
CA GLY A 127 31.57 2.69 -1.51
C GLY A 127 32.48 2.99 -2.69
N ARG A 128 32.53 4.24 -3.18
CA ARG A 128 33.40 4.62 -4.31
C ARG A 128 34.87 4.58 -3.94
N GLN A 129 35.20 4.86 -2.68
CA GLN A 129 36.58 4.77 -2.20
C GLN A 129 37.04 3.32 -2.05
N LEU A 130 36.13 2.41 -1.68
CA LEU A 130 36.44 1.00 -1.43
C LEU A 130 36.42 0.14 -2.69
N ASP A 131 35.36 0.26 -3.50
CA ASP A 131 35.18 -0.48 -4.74
C ASP A 131 34.37 0.35 -5.75
N PRO A 132 35.06 1.12 -6.61
CA PRO A 132 34.41 1.96 -7.62
C PRO A 132 33.63 1.16 -8.66
N GLN A 133 34.00 -0.10 -8.90
CA GLN A 133 33.38 -0.96 -9.92
C GLN A 133 32.21 -1.77 -9.38
N LEU A 134 31.91 -1.64 -8.08
CA LEU A 134 30.82 -2.32 -7.43
C LEU A 134 29.48 -2.03 -8.13
N ASP A 135 28.86 -3.08 -8.67
CA ASP A 135 27.44 -3.07 -9.02
C ASP A 135 26.63 -3.29 -7.73
N LEU A 136 26.09 -2.20 -7.18
CA LEU A 136 25.26 -2.26 -5.98
C LEU A 136 24.03 -3.15 -6.17
N TRP A 137 23.47 -3.18 -7.38
CA TRP A 137 22.24 -3.88 -7.65
C TRP A 137 22.46 -5.39 -7.65
N GLN A 138 23.50 -5.83 -8.36
CA GLN A 138 23.88 -7.24 -8.39
C GLN A 138 24.32 -7.72 -7.01
N THR A 139 25.09 -6.89 -6.29
CA THR A 139 25.67 -7.26 -4.99
C THR A 139 24.64 -7.26 -3.86
N ALA A 140 23.72 -6.29 -3.83
CA ALA A 140 22.74 -6.16 -2.75
C ALA A 140 21.53 -7.11 -2.91
N ARG A 141 21.22 -7.54 -4.15
CA ARG A 141 20.09 -8.43 -4.46
C ARG A 141 19.93 -9.63 -3.49
N PRO A 142 20.95 -10.47 -3.23
CA PRO A 142 20.77 -11.64 -2.34
C PRO A 142 20.42 -11.25 -0.90
N PHE A 143 20.99 -10.17 -0.38
CA PHE A 143 20.70 -9.68 0.97
C PHE A 143 19.26 -9.16 1.08
N LEU A 144 18.82 -8.43 0.06
CA LEU A 144 17.47 -7.86 0.03
C LEU A 144 16.40 -8.93 -0.16
N VAL A 145 16.59 -9.89 -1.05
CA VAL A 145 15.65 -11.02 -1.22
C VAL A 145 15.50 -11.79 0.10
N LYS A 146 16.61 -12.08 0.79
CA LYS A 146 16.59 -12.74 2.08
C LYS A 146 15.90 -11.90 3.16
N TRP A 147 16.17 -10.60 3.18
CA TRP A 147 15.52 -9.68 4.12
C TRP A 147 14.02 -9.61 3.85
N MET A 148 13.59 -9.47 2.60
CA MET A 148 12.18 -9.44 2.22
C MET A 148 11.44 -10.75 2.55
N ASP A 149 12.04 -11.92 2.33
CA ASP A 149 11.43 -13.20 2.75
C ASP A 149 11.15 -13.21 4.26
N SER A 150 12.02 -12.56 5.04
CA SER A 150 11.79 -12.38 6.48
C SER A 150 10.64 -11.41 6.82
N GLN A 151 10.25 -10.51 5.91
CA GLN A 151 9.22 -9.49 6.12
C GLN A 151 7.85 -9.85 5.51
N ILE A 152 7.83 -10.50 4.34
CA ILE A 152 6.63 -10.78 3.54
C ILE A 152 6.44 -12.30 3.32
N GLY A 153 7.46 -13.11 3.58
CA GLY A 153 7.42 -14.55 3.34
C GLY A 153 6.52 -15.31 4.32
N VAL A 154 6.43 -16.63 4.11
CA VAL A 154 5.58 -17.54 4.88
C VAL A 154 5.87 -17.46 6.39
N ARG A 155 7.13 -17.22 6.77
CA ARG A 155 7.52 -17.02 8.18
C ARG A 155 6.92 -15.74 8.77
N ALA A 156 6.85 -14.65 8.00
CA ALA A 156 6.21 -13.42 8.45
C ALA A 156 4.70 -13.61 8.59
N LEU A 157 4.07 -14.32 7.64
CA LEU A 157 2.67 -14.69 7.73
C LEU A 157 2.37 -15.49 9.01
N TRP A 158 3.15 -16.53 9.31
CA TRP A 158 3.01 -17.32 10.55
C TRP A 158 3.21 -16.49 11.81
N ARG A 159 4.19 -15.59 11.83
CA ARG A 159 4.46 -14.70 12.96
C ARG A 159 3.31 -13.72 13.18
N ASN A 160 2.77 -13.14 12.11
CA ASN A 160 1.63 -12.23 12.20
C ASN A 160 0.38 -12.95 12.68
N LEU A 161 0.08 -14.14 12.13
CA LEU A 161 -1.00 -15.01 12.60
C LEU A 161 -0.85 -15.35 14.09
N LYS A 162 0.36 -15.67 14.55
CA LYS A 162 0.62 -15.96 15.97
C LYS A 162 0.42 -14.73 16.85
N ASN A 163 0.84 -13.56 16.39
CA ASN A 163 0.74 -12.31 17.14
C ASN A 163 -0.72 -11.81 17.22
N GLU A 164 -1.50 -11.97 16.16
CA GLU A 164 -2.91 -11.59 16.14
C GLU A 164 -3.85 -12.69 16.65
N ALA A 165 -3.40 -13.94 16.78
CA ALA A 165 -4.24 -15.05 17.28
C ALA A 165 -5.07 -14.74 18.54
N PRO A 166 -4.57 -13.98 19.53
CA PRO A 166 -5.38 -13.56 20.68
C PRO A 166 -6.59 -12.71 20.28
N ASP A 167 -6.41 -11.74 19.38
CA ASP A 167 -7.48 -10.86 18.91
C ASP A 167 -8.50 -11.65 18.08
N TRP A 168 -8.03 -12.60 17.27
CA TRP A 168 -8.89 -13.51 16.52
C TRP A 168 -9.72 -14.41 17.45
N ALA A 169 -9.17 -14.81 18.60
CA ALA A 169 -9.90 -15.60 19.60
C ALA A 169 -11.07 -14.83 20.24
N GLU A 170 -10.99 -13.50 20.31
CA GLU A 170 -12.10 -12.65 20.77
C GLU A 170 -13.16 -12.44 19.67
N ILE A 171 -12.74 -12.36 18.41
CA ILE A 171 -13.62 -12.07 17.27
C ILE A 171 -14.36 -13.33 16.78
N LEU A 172 -13.69 -14.49 16.73
CA LEU A 172 -14.21 -15.76 16.22
C LEU A 172 -15.57 -16.16 16.83
N PRO A 173 -15.77 -16.09 18.17
CA PRO A 173 -17.05 -16.41 18.78
C PRO A 173 -18.19 -15.48 18.36
N SER A 174 -17.89 -14.26 17.90
CA SER A 174 -18.88 -13.25 17.50
C SER A 174 -19.27 -13.32 16.00
N LEU A 175 -18.45 -13.97 15.16
CA LEU A 175 -18.67 -14.11 13.72
C LEU A 175 -20.02 -14.73 13.35
N PRO A 176 -20.49 -15.83 13.97
CA PRO A 176 -21.78 -16.42 13.64
C PRO A 176 -22.93 -15.43 13.84
N ARG A 177 -22.86 -14.59 14.89
CA ARG A 177 -23.89 -13.60 15.21
C ARG A 177 -23.91 -12.43 14.21
N LYS A 178 -22.74 -12.01 13.74
CA LYS A 178 -22.62 -10.95 12.71
C LYS A 178 -23.10 -11.43 11.34
N ILE A 179 -22.80 -12.68 10.98
CA ILE A 179 -23.29 -13.29 9.73
C ILE A 179 -24.81 -13.43 9.78
N SER A 180 -25.38 -13.94 10.88
CA SER A 180 -26.83 -14.05 11.02
C SER A 180 -27.51 -12.69 10.96
N SER A 181 -26.95 -11.64 11.57
CA SER A 181 -27.53 -10.30 11.51
C SER A 181 -27.58 -9.71 10.09
N LEU A 182 -26.56 -9.98 9.26
CA LEU A 182 -26.55 -9.53 7.85
C LEU A 182 -27.60 -10.28 7.02
N VAL A 183 -27.76 -11.58 7.26
CA VAL A 183 -28.80 -12.40 6.61
C VAL A 183 -30.20 -11.92 7.03
N ASP A 184 -30.39 -11.61 8.31
CA ASP A 184 -31.67 -11.10 8.84
C ASP A 184 -31.98 -9.67 8.37
N GLU A 185 -30.97 -8.83 8.19
CA GLU A 185 -31.13 -7.48 7.63
C GLU A 185 -31.54 -7.52 6.16
N LYS A 186 -30.89 -8.37 5.36
CA LYS A 186 -31.28 -8.61 3.96
C LYS A 186 -32.71 -9.15 3.86
N ARG A 187 -33.06 -10.15 4.67
CA ARG A 187 -34.42 -10.72 4.72
C ARG A 187 -35.47 -9.69 5.13
N ARG A 188 -35.16 -8.81 6.08
CA ARG A 188 -36.05 -7.70 6.49
C ARG A 188 -36.24 -6.68 5.38
N HIS A 189 -35.20 -6.38 4.60
CA HIS A 189 -35.27 -5.49 3.45
C HIS A 189 -36.17 -6.06 2.35
N GLU A 190 -35.94 -7.31 1.95
CA GLU A 190 -36.77 -8.01 0.95
C GLU A 190 -38.25 -8.05 1.36
N MET A 191 -38.52 -8.27 2.65
CA MET A 191 -39.88 -8.30 3.17
C MET A 191 -40.54 -6.92 3.18
N ARG A 192 -39.80 -5.85 3.51
CA ARG A 192 -40.29 -4.46 3.44
C ARG A 192 -40.66 -4.07 2.01
N ASP A 193 -39.83 -4.44 1.04
CA ASP A 193 -40.07 -4.13 -0.37
C ASP A 193 -41.31 -4.87 -0.89
N ALA A 194 -41.48 -6.14 -0.50
CA ALA A 194 -42.69 -6.92 -0.82
C ALA A 194 -43.96 -6.29 -0.21
N TYR A 195 -43.91 -5.87 1.05
CA TYR A 195 -45.05 -5.18 1.70
C TYR A 195 -45.37 -3.83 1.04
N ALA A 196 -44.35 -3.04 0.68
CA ALA A 196 -44.54 -1.77 -0.02
C ALA A 196 -45.21 -1.97 -1.39
N HIS A 197 -44.80 -3.01 -2.12
CA HIS A 197 -45.42 -3.37 -3.40
C HIS A 197 -46.89 -3.77 -3.24
N LEU A 198 -47.23 -4.58 -2.22
CA LEU A 198 -48.61 -4.98 -1.92
C LEU A 198 -49.51 -3.77 -1.61
N ILE A 199 -49.05 -2.85 -0.76
CA ILE A 199 -49.79 -1.63 -0.42
C ILE A 199 -50.01 -0.76 -1.66
N ALA A 200 -49.02 -0.63 -2.53
CA ALA A 200 -49.14 0.12 -3.78
C ALA A 200 -50.19 -0.50 -4.72
N THR A 201 -50.22 -1.83 -4.86
CA THR A 201 -51.24 -2.53 -5.65
C THR A 201 -52.64 -2.37 -5.05
N GLN A 202 -52.77 -2.46 -3.73
CA GLN A 202 -54.06 -2.33 -3.05
C GLN A 202 -54.62 -0.91 -3.14
N ARG A 203 -53.77 0.12 -3.05
CA ARG A 203 -54.20 1.52 -3.28
C ARG A 203 -54.73 1.72 -4.71
N ARG A 204 -54.06 1.14 -5.72
CA ARG A 204 -54.55 1.19 -7.11
C ARG A 204 -55.90 0.50 -7.27
N GLN A 205 -56.07 -0.69 -6.68
CA GLN A 205 -57.34 -1.42 -6.71
C GLN A 205 -58.45 -0.61 -6.03
N ASN A 206 -58.21 -0.08 -4.82
CA ASN A 206 -59.19 0.74 -4.10
C ASN A 206 -59.54 2.02 -4.88
N PHE A 207 -58.57 2.64 -5.53
CA PHE A 207 -58.82 3.79 -6.41
C PHE A 207 -59.77 3.43 -7.55
N TRP A 208 -59.50 2.33 -8.27
CA TRP A 208 -60.37 1.88 -9.35
C TRP A 208 -61.77 1.47 -8.87
N LEU A 209 -61.87 0.80 -7.72
CA LEU A 209 -63.16 0.49 -7.10
C LEU A 209 -63.95 1.75 -6.74
N ALA A 210 -63.29 2.79 -6.22
CA ALA A 210 -63.92 4.08 -5.93
C ALA A 210 -64.39 4.79 -7.22
N VAL A 211 -63.60 4.75 -8.29
CA VAL A 211 -63.98 5.28 -9.61
C VAL A 211 -65.20 4.55 -10.16
N ILE A 212 -65.22 3.21 -10.12
CA ILE A 212 -66.36 2.41 -10.57
C ILE A 212 -67.62 2.73 -9.73
N ALA A 213 -67.48 2.80 -8.41
CA ALA A 213 -68.59 3.15 -7.52
C ALA A 213 -69.16 4.55 -7.82
N LEU A 214 -68.29 5.53 -8.09
CA LEU A 214 -68.71 6.88 -8.47
C LEU A 214 -69.46 6.90 -9.81
N ILE A 215 -68.96 6.19 -10.83
CA ILE A 215 -69.61 6.08 -12.15
C ILE A 215 -71.00 5.45 -12.01
N LEU A 216 -71.12 4.37 -11.23
CA LEU A 216 -72.41 3.71 -10.97
C LEU A 216 -73.39 4.66 -10.25
N LEU A 217 -72.90 5.42 -9.26
CA LEU A 217 -73.72 6.37 -8.49
C LEU A 217 -74.23 7.53 -9.37
N VAL A 218 -73.37 8.07 -10.23
CA VAL A 218 -73.74 9.11 -11.22
C VAL A 218 -74.74 8.57 -12.25
N SER A 219 -74.56 7.33 -12.73
CA SER A 219 -75.51 6.70 -13.67
C SER A 219 -76.90 6.47 -13.08
N ILE A 220 -77.00 6.22 -11.77
CA ILE A 220 -78.29 6.04 -11.08
C ILE A 220 -79.00 7.40 -10.92
N LEU A 221 -78.27 8.47 -10.62
CA LEU A 221 -78.82 9.82 -10.43
C LEU A 221 -79.28 10.50 -11.73
N LEU A 222 -78.79 10.06 -12.89
CA LEU A 222 -79.14 10.59 -14.21
C LEU A 222 -80.33 9.87 -14.88
N LYS A 223 -80.91 8.85 -14.23
CA LYS A 223 -82.13 8.13 -14.67
C LYS A 223 -83.36 8.63 -13.93
#